data_AF-A0A535QXM2-F1
#
_entry.id   AF-A0A535QXM2-F1
#
_cell.length_a   1.000
_cell.length_b   1.000
_cell.length_c   1.000
_cell.angle_alpha   90.00
_cell.angle_beta   90.00
_cell.angle_gamma   90.00
#
_symmetry.space_group_name_H-M   'P 1'
#
loop_
_entity.id
_entity.type
_entity.pdbx_description
1 polymer ?
#
loop_
_entity_poly.entity_id
_entity_poly.type
_entity_poly.pdbx_seq_one_letter_code
_entity_poly.pdbx_strand_id
1 'polypeptide(L)'
;MNPISWVQALEGPALVAVICGLMFIEETGVPLPFAPGDLILALGGIAVAGGRVNPVLLVAAVAVSITVGALIGRAAAALLGWERLMRIAEPLRARGPLERAAGMLQRGGWRAVFTARLIPGLRVYTTQVAGVSRMPMRTFVGGLLPANAVYIGAFVGLGAAFGRPILALIHEAEHQLLITILLIAVVVAVFLLTRAPARRTLASLQAAGWTGPLKFSLDSVGVVLILACLGLNFAGHAIAVTFGLPLFLDSIGTVLAGVVAGPWVGGSVGFVSNLVSSNTIDPIAAPYGIVSFAVGFAAGLSRYLNWQKRASGWVALWLVCFAISAIVSTPLNFLSGGGKSGVGLGDSVYAALSNAHLPRTVAAFIGEAAVDLPDKLITVMVALLIAQGLPQRRTTTAPADLDLGEAFTFVIRSDRWVRKLLAGAVCLLFIWLVVPFLLLVGYIVEIARRVRSGARELPPWDHPWRNIKDGFKVLAALVIWTIPSGLLSIPAAIVDAAVSEGSRQALGGSVSAAAAIVAAVGSVWGLMVVLLEPAIISQYMDRGFLGALNVAAVIRRVRVNLALSIVVGALVVVLSTIGL
;
A
#
# COMPACT_ATOMS: atom_id res chain seq x y z
N MET A 1 -17.79 -36.38 15.75
CA MET A 1 -18.52 -35.41 16.60
C MET A 1 -17.52 -34.39 17.11
N ASN A 2 -17.70 -33.12 16.78
CA ASN A 2 -16.75 -32.06 17.13
C ASN A 2 -16.92 -31.73 18.62
N PRO A 3 -15.92 -31.94 19.51
CA PRO A 3 -16.10 -31.72 20.95
C PRO A 3 -16.46 -30.26 21.30
N ILE A 4 -16.13 -29.33 20.40
CA ILE A 4 -16.44 -27.90 20.51
C ILE A 4 -17.96 -27.63 20.43
N SER A 5 -18.71 -28.39 19.63
CA SER A 5 -20.16 -28.18 19.46
C SER A 5 -20.96 -28.63 20.68
N TRP A 6 -20.44 -29.58 21.47
CA TRP A 6 -21.05 -30.04 22.72
C TRP A 6 -20.92 -29.01 23.84
N VAL A 7 -19.77 -28.34 23.94
CA VAL A 7 -19.55 -27.28 24.95
C VAL A 7 -20.38 -26.03 24.64
N GLN A 8 -20.61 -25.74 23.35
CA GLN A 8 -21.44 -24.61 22.92
C GLN A 8 -22.95 -24.81 23.14
N ALA A 9 -23.40 -26.05 23.31
CA ALA A 9 -24.81 -26.39 23.57
C ALA A 9 -25.22 -26.34 25.05
N LEU A 10 -24.25 -26.11 25.97
CA LEU A 10 -24.50 -26.07 27.41
C LEU A 10 -24.77 -24.65 27.89
N GLU A 11 -25.88 -24.45 28.62
CA GLU A 11 -26.28 -23.15 29.16
C GLU A 11 -26.03 -23.02 30.67
N GLY A 12 -25.71 -21.79 31.10
CA GLY A 12 -25.67 -21.37 32.50
C GLY A 12 -24.73 -22.20 33.40
N PRO A 13 -25.22 -22.77 34.52
CA PRO A 13 -24.38 -23.41 35.53
C PRO A 13 -23.70 -24.70 35.06
N ALA A 14 -24.26 -25.39 34.05
CA ALA A 14 -23.66 -26.59 33.49
C ALA A 14 -22.35 -26.28 32.74
N LEU A 15 -22.32 -25.17 31.99
CA LEU A 15 -21.10 -24.71 31.31
C LEU A 15 -20.02 -24.31 32.33
N VAL A 16 -20.41 -23.62 33.41
CA VAL A 16 -19.50 -23.28 34.51
C VAL A 16 -18.94 -24.55 35.15
N ALA A 17 -19.77 -25.56 35.40
CA ALA A 17 -19.34 -26.82 36.00
C ALA A 17 -18.36 -27.58 35.10
N VAL A 18 -18.57 -27.61 33.78
CA VAL A 18 -17.66 -28.24 32.81
C VAL A 18 -16.33 -27.50 32.74
N ILE A 19 -16.35 -26.16 32.63
CA ILE A 19 -15.13 -25.35 32.64
C ILE A 19 -14.37 -25.57 33.95
N CYS A 20 -15.05 -25.53 35.09
CA CYS A 20 -14.44 -25.78 36.40
C CYS A 20 -13.87 -27.20 36.49
N GLY A 21 -14.57 -28.22 36.00
CA GLY A 21 -14.09 -29.61 36.01
C GLY A 21 -12.85 -29.81 35.14
N LEU A 22 -12.82 -29.24 33.94
CA LEU A 22 -11.66 -29.34 33.06
C LEU A 22 -10.44 -28.58 33.62
N MET A 23 -10.65 -27.37 34.13
CA MET A 23 -9.58 -26.59 34.78
C MET A 23 -9.05 -27.27 36.04
N PHE A 24 -9.93 -27.94 36.80
CA PHE A 24 -9.53 -28.75 37.96
C PHE A 24 -8.61 -29.90 37.52
N ILE A 25 -9.04 -30.67 36.52
CA ILE A 25 -8.28 -31.83 36.01
C ILE A 25 -6.91 -31.38 35.49
N GLU A 26 -6.87 -30.32 34.69
CA GLU A 26 -5.62 -29.76 34.18
C GLU A 26 -4.67 -29.32 35.31
N GLU A 27 -5.19 -28.61 36.32
CA GLU A 27 -4.39 -28.11 37.46
C GLU A 27 -3.94 -29.21 38.42
N THR A 28 -4.63 -30.36 38.48
CA THR A 28 -4.15 -31.53 39.22
C THR A 28 -2.93 -32.20 38.57
N GLY A 29 -2.60 -31.84 37.32
CA GLY A 29 -1.41 -32.32 36.62
C GLY A 29 -1.67 -33.30 35.49
N VAL A 30 -2.93 -33.50 35.08
CA VAL A 30 -3.30 -34.36 33.96
C VAL A 30 -3.25 -33.52 32.67
N PRO A 31 -2.34 -33.80 31.72
CA PRO A 31 -2.30 -33.07 30.46
C PRO A 31 -3.54 -33.44 29.64
N LEU A 32 -4.42 -32.47 29.41
CA LEU A 32 -5.58 -32.63 28.53
C LEU A 32 -5.11 -32.55 27.07
N PRO A 33 -5.23 -33.62 26.24
CA PRO A 33 -4.74 -33.64 24.87
C PRO A 33 -5.50 -32.71 23.91
N PHE A 34 -6.72 -32.28 24.29
CA PHE A 34 -7.70 -31.73 23.36
C PHE A 34 -8.02 -30.24 23.57
N ALA A 35 -7.61 -29.63 24.69
CA ALA A 35 -7.89 -28.22 24.98
C ALA A 35 -6.88 -27.62 25.96
N PRO A 36 -6.03 -26.66 25.54
CA PRO A 36 -5.23 -25.85 26.47
C PRO A 36 -6.14 -25.06 27.42
N GLY A 37 -5.84 -25.01 28.72
CA GLY A 37 -6.66 -24.29 29.71
C GLY A 37 -6.93 -22.82 29.37
N ASP A 38 -5.98 -22.18 28.69
CA ASP A 38 -6.09 -20.82 28.17
C ASP A 38 -7.32 -20.65 27.25
N LEU A 39 -7.59 -21.66 26.41
CA LEU A 39 -8.70 -21.68 25.47
C LEU A 39 -10.04 -21.87 26.20
N ILE A 40 -10.07 -22.70 27.24
CA ILE A 40 -11.26 -22.98 28.04
C ILE A 40 -11.70 -21.72 28.80
N LEU A 41 -10.75 -20.98 29.39
CA LEU A 41 -11.01 -19.69 30.04
C LEU A 41 -11.48 -18.62 29.05
N ALA A 42 -10.88 -18.56 27.86
CA ALA A 42 -11.29 -17.64 26.81
C ALA A 42 -12.73 -17.94 26.33
N LEU A 43 -13.10 -19.21 26.15
CA LEU A 43 -14.46 -19.64 25.83
C LEU A 43 -15.45 -19.25 26.94
N GLY A 44 -15.06 -19.36 28.20
CA GLY A 44 -15.83 -18.86 29.34
C GLY A 44 -16.08 -17.35 29.27
N GLY A 45 -15.07 -16.56 28.89
CA GLY A 45 -15.20 -15.12 28.65
C GLY A 45 -16.15 -14.77 27.51
N ILE A 46 -16.13 -15.55 26.42
CA ILE A 46 -17.07 -15.39 25.29
C ILE A 46 -18.51 -15.69 25.74
N ALA A 47 -18.70 -16.72 26.57
CA ALA A 47 -20.02 -17.04 27.14
C ALA A 47 -20.55 -15.93 28.07
N VAL A 48 -19.67 -15.27 28.82
CA VAL A 48 -19.99 -14.06 29.60
C VAL A 48 -20.37 -12.89 28.69
N ALA A 49 -19.64 -12.67 27.59
CA ALA A 49 -19.94 -11.60 26.63
C ALA A 49 -21.33 -11.73 26.00
N GLY A 50 -21.74 -12.97 25.71
CA GLY A 50 -23.05 -13.34 25.18
C GLY A 50 -24.17 -13.39 26.22
N GLY A 51 -23.91 -13.00 27.48
CA GLY A 51 -24.92 -12.96 28.55
C GLY A 51 -25.37 -14.34 29.07
N ARG A 52 -24.70 -15.42 28.69
CA ARG A 52 -25.09 -16.80 29.06
C ARG A 52 -24.67 -17.20 30.48
N VAL A 53 -23.70 -16.50 31.07
CA VAL A 53 -23.11 -16.82 32.37
C VAL A 53 -22.83 -15.54 33.16
N ASN A 54 -23.09 -15.55 34.47
CA ASN A 54 -22.73 -14.45 35.35
C ASN A 54 -21.19 -14.38 35.53
N PRO A 55 -20.55 -13.24 35.21
CA PRO A 55 -19.10 -13.08 35.28
C PRO A 55 -18.52 -13.35 36.68
N VAL A 56 -19.21 -12.88 37.73
CA VAL A 56 -18.75 -13.02 39.11
C VAL A 56 -18.77 -14.49 39.52
N LEU A 57 -19.82 -15.22 39.14
CA LEU A 57 -19.95 -16.64 39.43
C LEU A 57 -18.89 -17.46 38.70
N LEU A 58 -18.63 -17.18 37.42
CA LEU A 58 -17.62 -17.89 36.63
C LEU A 58 -16.22 -17.67 37.20
N VAL A 59 -15.84 -16.41 37.47
CA VAL A 59 -14.51 -16.07 38.01
C VAL A 59 -14.32 -16.69 39.38
N ALA A 60 -15.31 -16.60 40.27
CA ALA A 60 -15.23 -17.19 41.61
C ALA A 60 -15.13 -18.72 41.56
N ALA A 61 -15.98 -19.38 40.76
CA ALA A 61 -16.00 -20.84 40.65
C ALA A 61 -14.69 -21.39 40.05
N VAL A 62 -14.18 -20.73 39.01
CA VAL A 62 -12.91 -21.12 38.37
C VAL A 62 -11.72 -20.83 39.30
N ALA A 63 -11.73 -19.72 40.03
CA ALA A 63 -10.70 -19.42 41.02
C ALA A 63 -10.62 -20.49 42.12
N VAL A 64 -11.77 -20.92 42.64
CA VAL A 64 -11.85 -22.02 43.61
C VAL A 64 -11.37 -23.33 42.97
N SER A 65 -11.86 -23.67 41.78
CA SER A 65 -11.48 -24.90 41.08
C SER A 65 -9.97 -25.00 40.85
N ILE A 66 -9.34 -23.96 40.28
CA ILE A 66 -7.89 -23.93 40.02
C ILE A 66 -7.11 -24.02 41.32
N THR A 67 -7.55 -23.33 42.37
CA THR A 67 -6.85 -23.34 43.66
C THR A 67 -6.91 -24.72 44.31
N VAL A 68 -8.09 -25.34 44.37
CA VAL A 68 -8.26 -26.68 44.95
C VAL A 68 -7.52 -27.73 44.12
N GLY A 69 -7.62 -27.66 42.78
CA GLY A 69 -6.90 -28.54 41.86
C GLY A 69 -5.38 -28.43 42.04
N ALA A 70 -4.84 -27.22 42.18
CA ALA A 70 -3.42 -27.00 42.42
C ALA A 70 -2.97 -27.51 43.80
N LEU A 71 -3.80 -27.37 44.84
CA LEU A 71 -3.47 -27.90 46.18
C LEU A 71 -3.43 -29.44 46.19
N ILE A 72 -4.38 -30.08 45.52
CA ILE A 72 -4.45 -31.54 45.38
C ILE A 72 -3.30 -32.03 44.50
N GLY A 73 -3.04 -31.39 43.36
CA GLY A 73 -1.93 -31.72 42.46
C GLY A 73 -0.57 -31.61 43.16
N ARG A 74 -0.40 -30.60 44.02
CA ARG A 74 0.80 -30.44 44.85
C ARG A 74 0.96 -31.57 45.86
N ALA A 75 -0.11 -31.95 46.54
CA ALA A 75 -0.09 -33.05 47.50
C ALA A 75 0.19 -34.39 46.80
N ALA A 76 -0.45 -34.64 45.65
CA ALA A 76 -0.20 -35.82 44.82
C ALA A 76 1.26 -35.87 44.36
N ALA A 77 1.82 -34.77 43.85
CA ALA A 77 3.21 -34.70 43.43
C ALA A 77 4.20 -34.89 44.60
N ALA A 78 3.86 -34.42 45.81
CA ALA A 78 4.65 -34.68 47.03
C ALA A 78 4.68 -36.17 47.42
N LEU A 79 3.60 -36.92 47.13
CA LEU A 79 3.51 -38.37 47.36
C LEU A 79 4.20 -39.19 46.27
N LEU A 80 4.20 -38.73 45.02
CA LEU A 80 4.87 -39.41 43.91
C LEU A 80 6.41 -39.32 44.00
N GLY A 81 6.94 -38.17 44.41
CA GLY A 81 8.39 -37.92 44.43
C GLY A 81 9.01 -37.71 43.04
N TRP A 82 10.24 -37.17 43.00
CA TRP A 82 10.91 -36.69 41.78
C TRP A 82 11.14 -37.81 40.76
N GLU A 83 11.57 -38.99 41.22
CA GLU A 83 11.92 -40.11 40.35
C GLU A 83 10.72 -40.72 39.63
N ARG A 84 9.53 -40.72 40.24
CA ARG A 84 8.32 -41.23 39.59
C ARG A 84 7.70 -40.18 38.68
N LEU A 85 7.75 -38.90 39.07
CA LEU A 85 7.29 -37.80 38.23
C LEU A 85 8.09 -37.73 36.92
N MET A 86 9.42 -37.87 36.98
CA MET A 86 10.28 -37.89 35.79
C MET A 86 10.01 -39.10 34.87
N ARG A 87 9.73 -40.28 35.44
CA ARG A 87 9.33 -41.47 34.66
C ARG A 87 8.01 -41.28 33.89
N ILE A 88 7.08 -40.49 34.42
CA ILE A 88 5.81 -40.16 33.75
C ILE A 88 6.00 -39.01 32.75
N ALA A 89 6.90 -38.06 33.03
CA ALA A 89 7.15 -36.89 32.20
C ALA A 89 7.97 -37.19 30.91
N GLU A 90 8.84 -38.22 30.93
CA GLU A 90 9.64 -38.64 29.78
C GLU A 90 8.82 -39.06 28.55
N PRO A 91 7.83 -39.96 28.63
CA PRO A 91 7.01 -40.33 27.47
C PRO A 91 6.15 -39.15 26.94
N LEU A 92 5.88 -38.15 27.77
CA LEU A 92 5.10 -36.96 27.42
C LEU A 92 5.94 -35.79 26.90
N ARG A 93 7.27 -35.97 26.69
CA ARG A 93 8.24 -34.90 26.32
C ARG A 93 8.21 -33.68 27.26
N ALA A 94 7.78 -33.86 28.51
CA ALA A 94 7.58 -32.77 29.47
C ALA A 94 8.82 -32.45 30.33
N ARG A 95 9.95 -33.12 30.09
CA ARG A 95 11.20 -32.97 30.85
C ARG A 95 11.75 -31.54 30.86
N GLY A 96 11.83 -30.90 29.70
CA GLY A 96 12.35 -29.53 29.58
C GLY A 96 11.53 -28.48 30.35
N PRO A 97 10.19 -28.45 30.22
CA PRO A 97 9.32 -27.62 31.06
C PRO A 97 9.47 -27.88 32.57
N LEU A 98 9.60 -29.14 32.99
CA LEU A 98 9.74 -29.53 34.40
C LEU A 98 11.05 -29.01 35.01
N GLU A 99 12.17 -29.19 34.31
CA GLU A 99 13.50 -28.72 34.73
C GLU A 99 13.56 -27.19 34.80
N ARG A 100 12.93 -26.49 33.84
CA ARG A 100 12.80 -25.02 33.87
C ARG A 100 11.99 -24.55 35.08
N ALA A 101 10.86 -25.17 35.35
CA ALA A 101 10.04 -24.85 36.52
C ALA A 101 10.83 -25.11 37.82
N ALA A 102 11.57 -26.22 37.92
CA ALA A 102 12.45 -26.52 39.04
C ALA A 102 13.54 -25.46 39.24
N GLY A 103 14.23 -25.05 38.16
CA GLY A 103 15.25 -24.01 38.21
C GLY A 103 14.71 -22.65 38.67
N MET A 104 13.46 -22.30 38.30
CA MET A 104 12.81 -21.06 38.75
C MET A 104 12.43 -21.14 40.23
N LEU A 105 11.82 -22.24 40.67
CA LEU A 105 11.35 -22.42 42.06
C LEU A 105 12.51 -22.57 43.07
N GLN A 106 13.68 -23.03 42.64
CA GLN A 106 14.87 -23.08 43.50
C GLN A 106 15.43 -21.70 43.83
N ARG A 107 15.24 -20.70 42.96
CA ARG A 107 15.87 -19.37 43.06
C ARG A 107 14.99 -18.31 43.72
N GLY A 108 13.71 -18.60 43.93
CA GLY A 108 12.78 -17.68 44.59
C GLY A 108 11.61 -18.41 45.21
N GLY A 109 11.17 -17.99 46.39
CA GLY A 109 10.00 -18.55 47.07
C GLY A 109 8.68 -18.20 46.37
N TRP A 110 7.79 -17.48 47.04
CA TRP A 110 6.44 -17.18 46.52
C TRP A 110 6.44 -16.41 45.18
N ARG A 111 7.46 -15.56 44.95
CA ARG A 111 7.64 -14.81 43.69
C ARG A 111 7.94 -15.70 42.48
N ALA A 112 8.67 -16.80 42.68
CA ALA A 112 8.94 -17.72 41.58
C ALA A 112 7.69 -18.51 41.20
N VAL A 113 6.88 -18.91 42.19
CA VAL A 113 5.59 -19.54 41.96
C VAL A 113 4.67 -18.60 41.17
N PHE A 114 4.63 -17.31 41.53
CA PHE A 114 3.85 -16.32 40.82
C PHE A 114 4.27 -16.19 39.34
N THR A 115 5.55 -15.95 39.10
CA THR A 115 6.09 -15.73 37.74
C THR A 115 5.98 -16.97 36.86
N ALA A 116 6.31 -18.15 37.39
CA ALA A 116 6.27 -19.38 36.61
C ALA A 116 4.82 -19.82 36.27
N ARG A 117 3.81 -19.41 37.08
CA ARG A 117 2.40 -19.66 36.77
C ARG A 117 1.82 -18.75 35.68
N LEU A 118 2.42 -17.60 35.43
CA LEU A 118 2.00 -16.68 34.36
C LEU A 118 2.57 -17.05 32.99
N ILE A 119 3.55 -17.94 32.92
CA ILE A 119 4.14 -18.40 31.65
C ILE A 119 3.30 -19.56 31.10
N PRO A 120 2.72 -19.42 29.88
CA PRO A 120 1.96 -20.49 29.25
C PRO A 120 2.78 -21.78 29.12
N GLY A 121 2.15 -22.91 29.42
CA GLY A 121 2.80 -24.22 29.40
C GLY A 121 3.78 -24.52 30.54
N LEU A 122 4.07 -23.57 31.46
CA LEU A 122 4.82 -23.86 32.70
C LEU A 122 3.93 -23.99 33.93
N ARG A 123 2.74 -23.37 33.91
CA ARG A 123 1.77 -23.31 35.02
C ARG A 123 1.52 -24.64 35.73
N VAL A 124 1.12 -25.67 34.99
CA VAL A 124 0.80 -27.00 35.57
C VAL A 124 2.03 -27.65 36.21
N TYR A 125 3.20 -27.49 35.58
CA TYR A 125 4.46 -28.05 36.07
C TYR A 125 4.95 -27.34 37.35
N THR A 126 4.62 -26.05 37.55
CA THR A 126 4.97 -25.35 38.80
C THR A 126 4.37 -26.02 40.04
N THR A 127 3.12 -26.48 39.94
CA THR A 127 2.41 -27.17 41.02
C THR A 127 3.08 -28.51 41.35
N GLN A 128 3.46 -29.26 40.31
CA GLN A 128 4.12 -30.56 40.45
C GLN A 128 5.51 -30.41 41.11
N VAL A 129 6.32 -29.48 40.61
CA VAL A 129 7.65 -29.17 41.15
C VAL A 129 7.56 -28.66 42.59
N ALA A 130 6.58 -27.80 42.92
CA ALA A 130 6.35 -27.32 44.29
C ALA A 130 5.96 -28.44 45.26
N GLY A 131 5.26 -29.47 44.77
CA GLY A 131 4.90 -30.66 45.53
C GLY A 131 6.12 -31.53 45.84
N VAL A 132 6.89 -31.88 44.81
CA VAL A 132 8.07 -32.74 44.97
C VAL A 132 9.15 -32.10 45.83
N SER A 133 9.35 -30.79 45.70
CA SER A 133 10.30 -30.03 46.53
C SER A 133 9.83 -29.78 47.97
N ARG A 134 8.64 -30.29 48.36
CA ARG A 134 8.00 -30.10 49.67
C ARG A 134 7.96 -28.62 50.10
N MET A 135 7.66 -27.72 49.16
CA MET A 135 7.60 -26.30 49.42
C MET A 135 6.57 -25.99 50.54
N PRO A 136 6.84 -25.04 51.47
CA PRO A 136 5.88 -24.67 52.50
C PRO A 136 4.55 -24.18 51.90
N MET A 137 3.42 -24.65 52.45
CA MET A 137 2.08 -24.36 51.91
C MET A 137 1.81 -22.86 51.80
N ARG A 138 2.26 -22.08 52.79
CA ARG A 138 2.09 -20.62 52.81
C ARG A 138 2.81 -19.93 51.65
N THR A 139 4.01 -20.40 51.31
CA THR A 139 4.82 -19.86 50.21
C THR A 139 4.22 -20.20 48.85
N PHE A 140 3.68 -21.41 48.69
CA PHE A 140 3.01 -21.84 47.48
C PHE A 140 1.70 -21.06 47.26
N VAL A 141 0.82 -21.02 48.27
CA VAL A 141 -0.46 -20.30 48.21
C VAL A 141 -0.24 -18.80 48.00
N GLY A 142 0.79 -18.21 48.64
CA GLY A 142 1.14 -16.81 48.48
C GLY A 142 1.57 -16.41 47.08
N GLY A 143 2.10 -17.34 46.27
CA GLY A 143 2.37 -17.11 44.84
C GLY A 143 1.21 -17.53 43.92
N LEU A 144 0.48 -18.57 44.30
CA LEU A 144 -0.64 -19.15 43.55
C LEU A 144 -1.83 -18.20 43.43
N LEU A 145 -2.32 -17.66 44.55
CA LEU A 145 -3.52 -16.81 44.57
C LEU A 145 -3.38 -15.54 43.70
N PRO A 146 -2.32 -14.73 43.83
CA PRO A 146 -2.17 -13.56 42.98
C PRO A 146 -1.97 -13.92 41.51
N ALA A 147 -1.25 -15.01 41.20
CA ALA A 147 -1.09 -15.45 39.81
C ALA A 147 -2.42 -15.90 39.21
N ASN A 148 -3.24 -16.62 39.99
CA ASN A 148 -4.55 -17.09 39.55
C ASN A 148 -5.51 -15.93 39.28
N ALA A 149 -5.52 -14.90 40.15
CA ALA A 149 -6.33 -13.71 39.96
C ALA A 149 -5.98 -12.96 38.66
N VAL A 150 -4.67 -12.75 38.41
CA VAL A 150 -4.18 -12.11 37.18
C VAL A 150 -4.51 -12.94 35.96
N TYR A 151 -4.29 -14.25 36.01
CA TYR A 151 -4.49 -15.16 34.90
C TYR A 151 -5.97 -15.30 34.50
N ILE A 152 -6.87 -15.57 35.46
CA ILE A 152 -8.32 -15.64 35.19
C ILE A 152 -8.81 -14.29 34.66
N GLY A 153 -8.42 -13.18 35.31
CA GLY A 153 -8.80 -11.84 34.89
C GLY A 153 -8.38 -11.52 33.45
N ALA A 154 -7.16 -11.89 33.07
CA ALA A 154 -6.63 -11.65 31.72
C ALA A 154 -7.39 -12.45 30.65
N PHE A 155 -7.58 -13.76 30.85
CA PHE A 155 -8.19 -14.62 29.81
C PHE A 155 -9.72 -14.51 29.74
N VAL A 156 -10.40 -14.41 30.89
CA VAL A 156 -11.86 -14.14 30.90
C VAL A 156 -12.14 -12.73 30.40
N GLY A 157 -11.32 -11.75 30.77
CA GLY A 157 -11.43 -10.37 30.30
C GLY A 157 -11.20 -10.25 28.78
N LEU A 158 -10.18 -10.93 28.25
CA LEU A 158 -9.94 -11.03 26.80
C LEU A 158 -11.13 -11.67 26.08
N GLY A 159 -11.62 -12.81 26.56
CA GLY A 159 -12.79 -13.48 25.98
C GLY A 159 -14.05 -12.60 26.03
N ALA A 160 -14.24 -11.84 27.11
CA ALA A 160 -15.38 -10.93 27.26
C ALA A 160 -15.30 -9.71 26.33
N ALA A 161 -14.12 -9.12 26.18
CA ALA A 161 -13.89 -7.93 25.34
C ALA A 161 -13.97 -8.25 23.84
N PHE A 162 -13.40 -9.39 23.42
CA PHE A 162 -13.39 -9.82 22.01
C PHE A 162 -14.61 -10.68 21.64
N GLY A 163 -15.40 -11.14 22.61
CA GLY A 163 -16.56 -12.00 22.37
C GLY A 163 -17.67 -11.33 21.57
N ARG A 164 -17.98 -10.05 21.81
CA ARG A 164 -19.06 -9.34 21.07
C ARG A 164 -18.77 -9.16 19.57
N PRO A 165 -17.58 -8.68 19.15
CA PRO A 165 -17.19 -8.65 17.74
C PRO A 165 -17.18 -10.04 17.09
N ILE A 166 -16.72 -11.07 17.82
CA ILE A 166 -16.64 -12.45 17.33
C ILE A 166 -18.04 -13.06 17.14
N LEU A 167 -18.99 -12.83 18.07
CA LEU A 167 -20.37 -13.32 17.93
C LEU A 167 -21.13 -12.62 16.80
N ALA A 168 -20.90 -11.31 16.59
CA ALA A 168 -21.45 -10.57 15.45
C ALA A 168 -20.89 -11.10 14.12
N LEU A 169 -19.61 -11.51 14.09
CA LEU A 169 -19.02 -12.17 12.93
C LEU A 169 -19.61 -13.57 12.68
N ILE A 170 -20.04 -14.30 13.71
CA ILE A 170 -20.48 -15.70 13.56
C ILE A 170 -21.92 -15.82 13.03
N HIS A 171 -22.83 -14.90 13.39
CA HIS A 171 -24.23 -14.97 12.94
C HIS A 171 -24.44 -14.59 11.46
N GLU A 172 -23.55 -13.78 10.88
CA GLU A 172 -23.55 -13.46 9.44
C GLU A 172 -22.67 -14.41 8.59
N ALA A 173 -21.82 -15.25 9.20
CA ALA A 173 -20.69 -15.89 8.51
C ALA A 173 -20.69 -17.42 8.42
N GLU A 174 -21.84 -18.09 8.35
CA GLU A 174 -21.82 -19.51 7.94
C GLU A 174 -21.50 -19.70 6.44
N HIS A 175 -21.73 -18.69 5.60
CA HIS A 175 -21.29 -18.69 4.19
C HIS A 175 -20.04 -17.82 3.90
N GLN A 176 -19.81 -16.75 4.67
CA GLN A 176 -18.69 -15.83 4.40
C GLN A 176 -17.35 -16.28 5.00
N LEU A 177 -17.33 -17.08 6.07
CA LEU A 177 -16.08 -17.53 6.69
C LEU A 177 -15.31 -18.49 5.77
N LEU A 178 -16.02 -19.46 5.15
CA LEU A 178 -15.43 -20.38 4.17
C LEU A 178 -14.88 -19.64 2.95
N ILE A 179 -15.62 -18.64 2.45
CA ILE A 179 -15.18 -17.81 1.33
C ILE A 179 -13.95 -16.98 1.70
N THR A 180 -13.90 -16.41 2.91
CA THR A 180 -12.76 -15.61 3.38
C THR A 180 -11.52 -16.47 3.60
N ILE A 181 -11.67 -17.66 4.19
CA ILE A 181 -10.58 -18.63 4.37
C ILE A 181 -10.09 -19.12 3.01
N LEU A 182 -11.00 -19.42 2.08
CA LEU A 182 -10.66 -19.82 0.71
C LEU A 182 -9.93 -18.70 -0.02
N LEU A 183 -10.37 -17.44 0.11
CA LEU A 183 -9.73 -16.28 -0.47
C LEU A 183 -8.30 -16.10 0.08
N ILE A 184 -8.12 -16.17 1.41
CA ILE A 184 -6.81 -16.10 2.04
C ILE A 184 -5.91 -17.26 1.59
N ALA A 185 -6.45 -18.48 1.51
CA ALA A 185 -5.72 -19.64 1.01
C ALA A 185 -5.30 -19.49 -0.45
N VAL A 186 -6.17 -18.94 -1.31
CA VAL A 186 -5.86 -18.61 -2.70
C VAL A 186 -4.78 -17.53 -2.79
N VAL A 187 -4.87 -16.46 -2.01
CA VAL A 187 -3.86 -15.39 -1.97
C VAL A 187 -2.50 -15.94 -1.53
N VAL A 188 -2.47 -16.77 -0.48
CA VAL A 188 -1.25 -17.44 0.00
C VAL A 188 -0.71 -18.43 -1.04
N ALA A 189 -1.57 -19.23 -1.67
CA ALA A 189 -1.18 -20.14 -2.73
C ALA A 189 -0.60 -19.40 -3.94
N VAL A 190 -1.28 -18.35 -4.41
CA VAL A 190 -0.78 -17.47 -5.48
C VAL A 190 0.56 -16.88 -5.08
N PHE A 191 0.72 -16.34 -3.88
CA PHE A 191 2.01 -15.83 -3.40
C PHE A 191 3.10 -16.90 -3.40
N LEU A 192 2.82 -18.09 -2.86
CA LEU A 192 3.80 -19.19 -2.77
C LEU A 192 4.16 -19.80 -4.12
N LEU A 193 3.20 -19.88 -5.04
CA LEU A 193 3.40 -20.40 -6.39
C LEU A 193 4.09 -19.37 -7.29
N THR A 194 3.78 -18.08 -7.12
CA THR A 194 4.38 -17.01 -7.92
C THR A 194 5.71 -16.52 -7.37
N ARG A 195 6.06 -16.74 -6.09
CA ARG A 195 7.34 -16.23 -5.53
C ARG A 195 8.58 -16.75 -6.27
N ALA A 196 8.59 -18.02 -6.66
CA ALA A 196 9.72 -18.64 -7.34
C ALA A 196 9.90 -18.12 -8.77
N PRO A 197 8.86 -18.15 -9.64
CA PRO A 197 8.96 -17.55 -10.96
C PRO A 197 9.14 -16.03 -10.89
N ALA A 198 8.47 -15.33 -9.98
CA ALA A 198 8.64 -13.87 -9.83
C ALA A 198 10.07 -13.51 -9.47
N ARG A 199 10.74 -14.24 -8.55
CA ARG A 199 12.16 -14.03 -8.25
C ARG A 199 13.06 -14.29 -9.45
N ARG A 200 12.79 -15.33 -10.25
CA ARG A 200 13.55 -15.62 -11.48
C ARG A 200 13.37 -14.52 -12.51
N THR A 201 12.13 -14.07 -12.73
CA THR A 201 11.83 -12.97 -13.64
C THR A 201 12.49 -11.68 -13.16
N LEU A 202 12.39 -11.34 -11.87
CA LEU A 202 13.04 -10.17 -11.29
C LEU A 202 14.56 -10.20 -11.48
N ALA A 203 15.19 -11.35 -11.23
CA ALA A 203 16.62 -11.53 -11.47
C ALA A 203 16.99 -11.37 -12.95
N SER A 204 16.16 -11.90 -13.87
CA SER A 204 16.37 -11.72 -15.32
C SER A 204 16.17 -10.28 -15.78
N LEU A 205 15.22 -9.55 -15.17
CA LEU A 205 15.01 -8.12 -15.41
C LEU A 205 16.21 -7.31 -14.93
N GLN A 206 16.71 -7.59 -13.72
CA GLN A 206 17.90 -6.95 -13.16
C GLN A 206 19.15 -7.22 -14.02
N ALA A 207 19.34 -8.47 -14.46
CA ALA A 207 20.44 -8.83 -15.38
C ALA A 207 20.32 -8.14 -16.75
N ALA A 208 19.09 -7.87 -17.21
CA ALA A 208 18.82 -7.15 -18.45
C ALA A 208 18.89 -5.61 -18.31
N GLY A 209 19.29 -5.09 -17.15
CA GLY A 209 19.47 -3.65 -16.91
C GLY A 209 18.27 -2.93 -16.32
N TRP A 210 17.20 -3.62 -15.92
CA TRP A 210 16.11 -3.00 -15.18
C TRP A 210 16.54 -2.77 -13.72
N THR A 211 16.58 -1.50 -13.32
CA THR A 211 17.15 -1.04 -12.05
C THR A 211 16.14 -0.94 -10.92
N GLY A 212 14.88 -1.30 -11.18
CA GLY A 212 13.80 -1.33 -10.19
C GLY A 212 12.64 -0.41 -10.57
N PRO A 213 11.52 -0.47 -9.81
CA PRO A 213 10.33 0.31 -10.11
C PRO A 213 10.53 1.79 -9.77
N LEU A 214 11.36 2.16 -8.80
CA LEU A 214 11.51 3.55 -8.36
C LEU A 214 12.46 4.40 -9.22
N LYS A 215 12.95 3.84 -10.35
CA LYS A 215 13.86 4.52 -11.26
C LYS A 215 13.18 4.78 -12.61
N PHE A 216 13.16 6.05 -13.02
CA PHE A 216 12.44 6.54 -14.19
C PHE A 216 13.43 7.02 -15.24
N SER A 217 13.32 6.50 -16.46
CA SER A 217 14.07 7.00 -17.61
C SER A 217 13.07 7.62 -18.58
N LEU A 218 13.02 8.95 -18.67
CA LEU A 218 12.20 9.66 -19.65
C LEU A 218 13.12 10.47 -20.55
N ASP A 219 13.21 10.07 -21.81
CA ASP A 219 13.92 10.81 -22.85
C ASP A 219 12.95 11.66 -23.69
N SER A 220 13.48 12.65 -24.41
CA SER A 220 12.66 13.54 -25.24
C SER A 220 11.87 12.78 -26.31
N VAL A 221 12.37 11.63 -26.77
CA VAL A 221 11.68 10.75 -27.72
C VAL A 221 10.49 10.05 -27.05
N GLY A 222 10.64 9.59 -25.81
CA GLY A 222 9.56 9.05 -25.00
C GLY A 222 8.38 10.01 -24.86
N VAL A 223 8.63 11.31 -24.71
CA VAL A 223 7.54 12.33 -24.62
C VAL A 223 6.74 12.45 -25.92
N VAL A 224 7.42 12.47 -27.07
CA VAL A 224 6.73 12.51 -28.37
C VAL A 224 5.93 11.23 -28.59
N LEU A 225 6.50 10.08 -28.22
CA LEU A 225 5.80 8.79 -28.29
C LEU A 225 4.57 8.77 -27.39
N ILE A 226 4.64 9.31 -26.17
CA ILE A 226 3.49 9.40 -25.25
C ILE A 226 2.31 10.08 -25.96
N LEU A 227 2.52 11.24 -26.59
CA LEU A 227 1.45 11.97 -27.27
C LEU A 227 0.84 11.18 -28.43
N ALA A 228 1.67 10.55 -29.26
CA ALA A 228 1.21 9.73 -30.38
C ALA A 228 0.40 8.51 -29.89
N CYS A 229 0.89 7.84 -28.85
CA CYS A 229 0.22 6.70 -28.23
C CYS A 229 -1.09 7.09 -27.54
N LEU A 230 -1.15 8.29 -26.93
CA LEU A 230 -2.38 8.83 -26.35
C LEU A 230 -3.46 9.02 -27.43
N GLY A 231 -3.07 9.60 -28.57
CA GLY A 231 -3.94 9.76 -29.73
C GLY A 231 -4.40 8.43 -30.33
N LEU A 232 -3.51 7.43 -30.37
CA LEU A 232 -3.84 6.08 -30.86
C LEU A 232 -4.90 5.40 -29.97
N ASN A 233 -4.74 5.49 -28.65
CA ASN A 233 -5.73 4.97 -27.69
C ASN A 233 -7.08 5.67 -27.83
N PHE A 234 -7.07 7.01 -27.90
CA PHE A 234 -8.28 7.80 -28.07
C PHE A 234 -9.01 7.43 -29.37
N ALA A 235 -8.29 7.31 -30.49
CA ALA A 235 -8.87 6.92 -31.76
C ALA A 235 -9.44 5.50 -31.73
N GLY A 236 -8.71 4.53 -31.17
CA GLY A 236 -9.18 3.15 -31.03
C GLY A 236 -10.46 3.05 -30.20
N HIS A 237 -10.49 3.73 -29.04
CA HIS A 237 -11.66 3.78 -28.17
C HIS A 237 -12.85 4.49 -28.83
N ALA A 238 -12.61 5.63 -29.49
CA ALA A 238 -13.66 6.34 -30.22
C ALA A 238 -14.28 5.46 -31.32
N ILE A 239 -13.47 4.69 -32.07
CA ILE A 239 -13.97 3.74 -33.07
C ILE A 239 -14.81 2.65 -32.39
N ALA A 240 -14.32 2.06 -31.30
CA ALA A 240 -15.04 1.01 -30.59
C ALA A 240 -16.43 1.46 -30.13
N VAL A 241 -16.51 2.64 -29.50
CA VAL A 241 -17.77 3.20 -29.01
C VAL A 241 -18.69 3.60 -30.17
N THR A 242 -18.16 4.30 -31.19
CA THR A 242 -18.97 4.81 -32.31
C THR A 242 -19.62 3.69 -33.11
N PHE A 243 -18.91 2.58 -33.32
CA PHE A 243 -19.41 1.44 -34.08
C PHE A 243 -20.04 0.33 -33.22
N GLY A 244 -20.10 0.53 -31.90
CA GLY A 244 -20.65 -0.45 -30.96
C GLY A 244 -19.91 -1.79 -31.01
N LEU A 245 -18.58 -1.75 -31.16
CA LEU A 245 -17.77 -2.96 -31.23
C LEU A 245 -17.81 -3.72 -29.90
N PRO A 246 -17.71 -5.05 -29.92
CA PRO A 246 -17.72 -5.86 -28.69
C PRO A 246 -16.37 -5.84 -27.95
N LEU A 247 -15.61 -4.74 -28.03
CA LEU A 247 -14.22 -4.57 -27.57
C LEU A 247 -13.98 -3.12 -27.13
N PHE A 248 -12.88 -2.83 -26.41
CA PHE A 248 -12.54 -1.47 -25.95
C PHE A 248 -11.56 -0.72 -26.86
N LEU A 249 -10.56 -1.42 -27.42
CA LEU A 249 -9.50 -0.90 -28.30
C LEU A 249 -8.76 0.35 -27.76
N ASP A 250 -8.68 0.49 -26.45
CA ASP A 250 -8.24 1.70 -25.74
C ASP A 250 -6.76 1.66 -25.31
N SER A 251 -6.06 0.56 -25.60
CA SER A 251 -4.76 0.26 -24.99
C SER A 251 -3.66 -0.12 -25.98
N ILE A 252 -3.88 0.10 -27.28
CA ILE A 252 -2.88 -0.14 -28.35
C ILE A 252 -1.64 0.74 -28.13
N GLY A 253 -1.86 2.04 -27.96
CA GLY A 253 -0.83 3.02 -27.64
C GLY A 253 -0.17 2.74 -26.28
N THR A 254 -0.95 2.28 -25.29
CA THR A 254 -0.45 1.89 -23.96
C THR A 254 0.59 0.78 -24.04
N VAL A 255 0.28 -0.30 -24.76
CA VAL A 255 1.21 -1.42 -24.96
C VAL A 255 2.41 -1.01 -25.82
N LEU A 256 2.18 -0.26 -26.91
CA LEU A 256 3.22 0.25 -27.80
C LEU A 256 4.25 1.11 -27.03
N ALA A 257 3.75 2.07 -26.25
CA ALA A 257 4.56 2.93 -25.39
C ALA A 257 5.37 2.11 -24.38
N GLY A 258 4.75 1.09 -23.78
CA GLY A 258 5.43 0.14 -22.90
C GLY A 258 6.61 -0.55 -23.58
N VAL A 259 6.37 -1.26 -24.68
CA VAL A 259 7.42 -2.06 -25.34
C VAL A 259 8.54 -1.19 -25.95
N VAL A 260 8.23 0.03 -26.39
CA VAL A 260 9.19 0.95 -27.05
C VAL A 260 9.93 1.85 -26.06
N ALA A 261 9.32 2.30 -24.97
CA ALA A 261 9.90 3.29 -24.07
C ALA A 261 9.96 2.87 -22.59
N GLY A 262 9.35 1.74 -22.24
CA GLY A 262 9.49 1.10 -20.93
C GLY A 262 8.24 1.19 -20.03
N PRO A 263 8.29 0.56 -18.83
CA PRO A 263 7.13 0.32 -17.98
C PRO A 263 6.36 1.59 -17.60
N TRP A 264 7.08 2.60 -17.10
CA TRP A 264 6.46 3.85 -16.67
C TRP A 264 5.85 4.64 -17.81
N VAL A 265 6.50 4.65 -18.98
CA VAL A 265 5.96 5.33 -20.17
C VAL A 265 4.67 4.66 -20.62
N GLY A 266 4.66 3.34 -20.74
CA GLY A 266 3.45 2.58 -21.06
C GLY A 266 2.34 2.79 -20.03
N GLY A 267 2.65 2.66 -18.74
CA GLY A 267 1.67 2.82 -17.67
C GLY A 267 1.07 4.24 -17.65
N SER A 268 1.90 5.28 -17.77
CA SER A 268 1.44 6.67 -17.81
C SER A 268 0.54 6.94 -19.01
N VAL A 269 0.88 6.43 -20.21
CA VAL A 269 0.00 6.54 -21.38
C VAL A 269 -1.37 5.94 -21.09
N GLY A 270 -1.41 4.72 -20.54
CA GLY A 270 -2.67 4.06 -20.22
C GLY A 270 -3.51 4.82 -19.20
N PHE A 271 -2.89 5.28 -18.12
CA PHE A 271 -3.58 6.06 -17.09
C PHE A 271 -4.15 7.37 -17.62
N VAL A 272 -3.33 8.15 -18.33
CA VAL A 272 -3.74 9.45 -18.88
C VAL A 272 -4.79 9.27 -19.97
N SER A 273 -4.64 8.28 -20.85
CA SER A 273 -5.63 8.01 -21.91
C SER A 273 -7.02 7.76 -21.33
N ASN A 274 -7.14 6.95 -20.29
CA ASN A 274 -8.43 6.65 -19.67
C ASN A 274 -9.04 7.87 -18.96
N LEU A 275 -8.23 8.73 -18.34
CA LEU A 275 -8.70 10.01 -17.78
C LEU A 275 -9.18 10.99 -18.87
N VAL A 276 -8.48 11.05 -20.00
CA VAL A 276 -8.91 11.84 -21.15
C VAL A 276 -10.22 11.30 -21.71
N SER A 277 -10.28 9.99 -22.00
CA SER A 277 -11.49 9.32 -22.50
C SER A 277 -12.69 9.51 -21.57
N SER A 278 -12.48 9.52 -20.25
CA SER A 278 -13.53 9.76 -19.25
C SER A 278 -14.20 11.11 -19.36
N ASN A 279 -13.47 12.15 -19.79
CA ASN A 279 -14.00 13.50 -19.91
C ASN A 279 -14.59 13.78 -21.30
N THR A 280 -14.46 12.85 -22.25
CA THR A 280 -14.78 13.10 -23.66
C THR A 280 -15.70 12.06 -24.29
N ILE A 281 -15.41 10.77 -24.14
CA ILE A 281 -16.08 9.68 -24.89
C ILE A 281 -16.97 8.86 -23.96
N ASP A 282 -16.41 8.35 -22.87
CA ASP A 282 -17.10 7.42 -21.97
C ASP A 282 -16.76 7.71 -20.51
N PRO A 283 -17.69 8.26 -19.72
CA PRO A 283 -17.48 8.57 -18.30
C PRO A 283 -17.03 7.38 -17.44
N ILE A 284 -17.31 6.14 -17.86
CA ILE A 284 -16.95 4.93 -17.12
C ILE A 284 -15.44 4.61 -17.27
N ALA A 285 -14.72 5.27 -18.18
CA ALA A 285 -13.30 4.96 -18.45
C ALA A 285 -12.33 5.30 -17.30
N ALA A 286 -12.63 6.28 -16.43
CA ALA A 286 -11.67 6.79 -15.43
C ALA A 286 -11.16 5.73 -14.44
N PRO A 287 -12.01 4.91 -13.77
CA PRO A 287 -11.56 3.84 -12.89
C PRO A 287 -10.61 2.83 -13.55
N TYR A 288 -10.82 2.55 -14.85
CA TYR A 288 -9.99 1.61 -15.61
C TYR A 288 -8.60 2.18 -15.94
N GLY A 289 -8.32 3.45 -15.66
CA GLY A 289 -6.97 4.01 -15.78
C GLY A 289 -5.92 3.22 -14.99
N ILE A 290 -6.30 2.62 -13.85
CA ILE A 290 -5.41 1.75 -13.06
C ILE A 290 -5.12 0.44 -13.82
N VAL A 291 -6.12 -0.11 -14.50
CA VAL A 291 -5.98 -1.32 -15.33
C VAL A 291 -5.04 -1.02 -16.50
N SER A 292 -5.31 0.05 -17.24
CA SER A 292 -4.47 0.51 -18.36
C SER A 292 -3.04 0.82 -17.91
N PHE A 293 -2.86 1.41 -16.72
CA PHE A 293 -1.54 1.62 -16.13
C PHE A 293 -0.80 0.29 -15.93
N ALA A 294 -1.45 -0.69 -15.28
CA ALA A 294 -0.85 -1.98 -14.99
C ALA A 294 -0.49 -2.76 -16.28
N VAL A 295 -1.37 -2.72 -17.29
CA VAL A 295 -1.15 -3.31 -18.62
C VAL A 295 0.05 -2.67 -19.30
N GLY A 296 0.12 -1.34 -19.36
CA GLY A 296 1.25 -0.62 -19.96
C GLY A 296 2.57 -0.85 -19.23
N PHE A 297 2.53 -0.92 -17.90
CA PHE A 297 3.68 -1.23 -17.07
C PHE A 297 4.22 -2.64 -17.35
N ALA A 298 3.35 -3.64 -17.37
CA ALA A 298 3.72 -5.02 -17.67
C ALA A 298 4.26 -5.16 -19.11
N ALA A 299 3.63 -4.49 -20.08
CA ALA A 299 4.12 -4.44 -21.45
C ALA A 299 5.54 -3.87 -21.51
N GLY A 300 5.85 -2.83 -20.73
CA GLY A 300 7.20 -2.29 -20.70
C GLY A 300 8.24 -3.16 -20.01
N LEU A 301 7.87 -4.05 -19.09
CA LEU A 301 8.79 -5.04 -18.53
C LEU A 301 9.22 -6.08 -19.58
N SER A 302 8.32 -6.41 -20.52
CA SER A 302 8.58 -7.37 -21.60
C SER A 302 9.74 -6.92 -22.51
N ARG A 303 9.98 -5.61 -22.61
CA ARG A 303 11.10 -5.00 -23.34
C ARG A 303 12.45 -5.56 -22.88
N TYR A 304 12.67 -5.61 -21.57
CA TYR A 304 13.91 -6.08 -20.94
C TYR A 304 14.10 -7.59 -21.15
N LEU A 305 12.99 -8.34 -21.24
CA LEU A 305 13.01 -9.77 -21.49
C LEU A 305 13.11 -10.13 -22.98
N ASN A 306 13.14 -9.14 -23.88
CA ASN A 306 13.17 -9.29 -25.33
C ASN A 306 11.98 -10.11 -25.90
N TRP A 307 10.81 -10.04 -25.27
CA TRP A 307 9.62 -10.80 -25.69
C TRP A 307 9.13 -10.41 -27.09
N GLN A 308 9.26 -9.14 -27.45
CA GLN A 308 8.91 -8.58 -28.76
C GLN A 308 9.64 -9.25 -29.94
N LYS A 309 10.77 -9.94 -29.70
CA LYS A 309 11.57 -10.62 -30.73
C LYS A 309 11.20 -12.10 -30.94
N ARG A 310 10.30 -12.67 -30.13
CA ARG A 310 9.98 -14.11 -30.13
C ARG A 310 8.48 -14.32 -30.17
N ALA A 311 8.01 -15.29 -30.97
CA ALA A 311 6.59 -15.64 -31.02
C ALA A 311 6.02 -16.06 -29.64
N SER A 312 6.78 -16.81 -28.85
CA SER A 312 6.40 -17.16 -27.48
C SER A 312 6.30 -15.94 -26.56
N GLY A 313 7.08 -14.89 -26.83
CA GLY A 313 7.01 -13.62 -26.10
C GLY A 313 5.77 -12.80 -26.46
N TRP A 314 5.30 -12.87 -27.71
CA TRP A 314 4.04 -12.25 -28.14
C TRP A 314 2.85 -12.87 -27.42
N VAL A 315 2.80 -14.21 -27.38
CA VAL A 315 1.75 -14.96 -26.66
C VAL A 315 1.82 -14.66 -25.16
N ALA A 316 3.02 -14.65 -24.58
CA ALA A 316 3.19 -14.33 -23.16
C ALA A 316 2.73 -12.90 -22.84
N LEU A 317 3.06 -11.92 -23.69
CA LEU A 317 2.62 -10.53 -23.50
C LEU A 317 1.09 -10.42 -23.58
N TRP A 318 0.48 -11.05 -24.58
CA TRP A 318 -0.98 -11.11 -24.70
C TRP A 318 -1.65 -11.69 -23.46
N LEU A 319 -1.21 -12.86 -23.00
CA LEU A 319 -1.79 -13.52 -21.83
C LEU A 319 -1.59 -12.71 -20.55
N VAL A 320 -0.44 -12.03 -20.40
CA VAL A 320 -0.18 -11.15 -19.25
C VAL A 320 -1.08 -9.92 -19.29
N CYS A 321 -1.20 -9.24 -20.44
CA CYS A 321 -2.09 -8.09 -20.59
C CYS A 321 -3.55 -8.48 -20.33
N PHE A 322 -4.00 -9.60 -20.88
CA PHE A 322 -5.32 -10.18 -20.64
C PHE A 322 -5.55 -10.47 -19.15
N ALA A 323 -4.63 -11.19 -18.50
CA ALA A 323 -4.79 -11.57 -17.10
C ALA A 323 -4.84 -10.35 -16.18
N ILE A 324 -3.98 -9.35 -16.42
CA ILE A 324 -4.01 -8.09 -15.66
C ILE A 324 -5.35 -7.38 -15.87
N SER A 325 -5.80 -7.28 -17.11
CA SER A 325 -7.07 -6.62 -17.45
C SER A 325 -8.24 -7.30 -16.74
N ALA A 326 -8.46 -8.59 -16.97
CA ALA A 326 -9.60 -9.31 -16.40
C ALA A 326 -9.59 -9.35 -14.86
N ILE A 327 -8.42 -9.56 -14.25
CA ILE A 327 -8.31 -9.67 -12.77
C ILE A 327 -8.52 -8.31 -12.10
N VAL A 328 -7.99 -7.23 -12.67
CA VAL A 328 -8.08 -5.90 -12.06
C VAL A 328 -9.41 -5.21 -12.40
N SER A 329 -9.95 -5.42 -13.61
CA SER A 329 -11.26 -4.91 -14.02
C SER A 329 -12.41 -5.56 -13.25
N THR A 330 -12.39 -6.87 -13.00
CA THR A 330 -13.54 -7.56 -12.37
C THR A 330 -13.99 -6.93 -11.04
N PRO A 331 -13.11 -6.63 -10.06
CA PRO A 331 -13.50 -5.90 -8.85
C PRO A 331 -14.02 -4.49 -9.13
N LEU A 332 -13.43 -3.78 -10.09
CA LEU A 332 -13.88 -2.44 -10.49
C LEU A 332 -15.30 -2.48 -11.05
N ASN A 333 -15.62 -3.48 -11.87
CA ASN A 333 -16.97 -3.69 -12.42
C ASN A 333 -18.01 -3.87 -11.31
N PHE A 334 -17.65 -4.49 -10.18
CA PHE A 334 -18.55 -4.59 -9.02
C PHE A 334 -18.77 -3.25 -8.33
N LEU A 335 -17.71 -2.43 -8.23
CA LEU A 335 -17.77 -1.12 -7.57
C LEU A 335 -18.54 -0.09 -8.41
N SER A 336 -18.42 -0.12 -9.74
CA SER A 336 -19.03 0.86 -10.65
C SER A 336 -20.34 0.38 -11.29
N GLY A 337 -20.43 -0.90 -11.65
CA GLY A 337 -21.49 -1.43 -12.53
C GLY A 337 -22.20 -2.68 -12.00
N GLY A 338 -22.02 -3.04 -10.73
CA GLY A 338 -22.67 -4.22 -10.13
C GLY A 338 -22.26 -5.56 -10.77
N GLY A 339 -21.06 -5.62 -11.35
CA GLY A 339 -20.48 -6.79 -12.01
C GLY A 339 -20.49 -6.71 -13.54
N LYS A 340 -21.11 -5.68 -14.12
CA LYS A 340 -21.14 -5.42 -15.56
C LYS A 340 -19.94 -4.59 -16.01
N SER A 341 -19.46 -4.89 -17.21
CA SER A 341 -18.32 -4.23 -17.86
C SER A 341 -18.72 -2.94 -18.59
N GLY A 342 -20.00 -2.82 -18.97
CA GLY A 342 -20.50 -1.75 -19.84
C GLY A 342 -20.40 -2.07 -21.33
N VAL A 343 -19.78 -3.21 -21.71
CA VAL A 343 -19.70 -3.69 -23.09
C VAL A 343 -20.79 -4.74 -23.33
N GLY A 344 -21.55 -4.59 -24.41
CA GLY A 344 -22.71 -5.43 -24.71
C GLY A 344 -22.41 -6.94 -24.73
N LEU A 345 -21.25 -7.34 -25.27
CA LEU A 345 -20.83 -8.75 -25.28
C LEU A 345 -20.60 -9.27 -23.85
N GLY A 346 -19.75 -8.62 -23.06
CA GLY A 346 -19.44 -9.04 -21.69
C GLY A 346 -20.67 -9.06 -20.79
N ASP A 347 -21.53 -8.04 -20.92
CA ASP A 347 -22.75 -7.91 -20.13
C ASP A 347 -23.79 -8.98 -20.50
N SER A 348 -23.86 -9.39 -21.78
CA SER A 348 -24.72 -10.49 -22.22
C SER A 348 -24.25 -11.85 -21.67
N VAL A 349 -22.94 -12.09 -21.65
CA VAL A 349 -22.34 -13.28 -21.06
C VAL A 349 -22.57 -13.31 -19.55
N TYR A 350 -22.35 -12.18 -18.87
CA TYR A 350 -22.63 -12.03 -17.44
C TYR A 350 -24.09 -12.35 -17.12
N ALA A 351 -25.04 -11.81 -17.89
CA ALA A 351 -26.45 -12.06 -17.71
C ALA A 351 -26.81 -13.53 -17.94
N ALA A 352 -26.30 -14.16 -19.00
CA ALA A 352 -26.55 -15.56 -19.31
C ALA A 352 -26.06 -16.49 -18.19
N LEU A 353 -24.84 -16.27 -17.67
CA LEU A 353 -24.26 -17.07 -16.60
C LEU A 353 -24.95 -16.82 -15.25
N SER A 354 -25.33 -15.58 -14.98
CA SER A 354 -26.11 -15.23 -13.77
C SER A 354 -27.48 -15.91 -13.79
N ASN A 355 -28.15 -15.94 -14.95
CA ASN A 355 -29.42 -16.66 -15.13
C ASN A 355 -29.25 -18.19 -15.00
N ALA A 356 -28.06 -18.71 -15.31
CA ALA A 356 -27.68 -20.09 -15.05
C ALA A 356 -27.29 -20.38 -13.58
N HIS A 357 -27.51 -19.42 -12.67
CA HIS A 357 -27.23 -19.53 -11.24
C HIS A 357 -25.74 -19.70 -10.88
N LEU A 358 -24.82 -19.27 -11.76
CA LEU A 358 -23.40 -19.20 -11.38
C LEU A 358 -23.17 -18.07 -10.35
N PRO A 359 -22.15 -18.20 -9.48
CA PRO A 359 -21.76 -17.12 -8.60
C PRO A 359 -21.48 -15.84 -9.39
N ARG A 360 -22.05 -14.71 -8.96
CA ARG A 360 -21.94 -13.43 -9.67
C ARG A 360 -20.49 -13.04 -9.96
N THR A 361 -19.56 -13.35 -9.05
CA THR A 361 -18.11 -13.09 -9.22
C THR A 361 -17.52 -13.89 -10.39
N VAL A 362 -17.90 -15.15 -10.54
CA VAL A 362 -17.46 -16.02 -11.64
C VAL A 362 -18.09 -15.58 -12.95
N ALA A 363 -19.39 -15.26 -12.94
CA ALA A 363 -20.09 -14.74 -14.10
C ALA A 363 -19.47 -13.42 -14.59
N ALA A 364 -19.13 -12.50 -13.68
CA ALA A 364 -18.53 -11.21 -14.00
C ALA A 364 -17.12 -11.39 -14.58
N PHE A 365 -16.31 -12.26 -13.97
CA PHE A 365 -14.97 -12.56 -14.48
C PHE A 365 -15.02 -13.18 -15.90
N ILE A 366 -15.95 -14.11 -16.15
CA ILE A 366 -16.08 -14.73 -17.47
C ILE A 366 -16.61 -13.73 -18.50
N GLY A 367 -17.57 -12.88 -18.11
CA GLY A 367 -18.07 -11.80 -18.96
C GLY A 367 -16.97 -10.82 -19.36
N GLU A 368 -16.17 -10.39 -18.39
CA GLU A 368 -15.00 -9.54 -18.63
C GLU A 368 -13.98 -10.24 -19.52
N ALA A 369 -13.64 -11.50 -19.21
CA ALA A 369 -12.67 -12.27 -19.97
C ALA A 369 -13.08 -12.49 -21.42
N ALA A 370 -14.38 -12.61 -21.71
CA ALA A 370 -14.90 -12.77 -23.06
C ALA A 370 -14.64 -11.52 -23.95
N VAL A 371 -14.57 -10.34 -23.33
CA VAL A 371 -14.24 -9.07 -24.01
C VAL A 371 -12.71 -8.86 -24.04
N ASP A 372 -12.06 -9.00 -22.89
CA ASP A 372 -10.64 -8.69 -22.72
C ASP A 372 -9.70 -9.64 -23.48
N LEU A 373 -10.07 -10.91 -23.61
CA LEU A 373 -9.23 -11.89 -24.29
C LEU A 373 -9.00 -11.52 -25.78
N PRO A 374 -10.03 -11.29 -26.61
CA PRO A 374 -9.85 -10.81 -27.97
C PRO A 374 -9.33 -9.37 -28.04
N ASP A 375 -9.76 -8.48 -27.13
CA ASP A 375 -9.31 -7.08 -27.10
C ASP A 375 -7.79 -6.98 -26.92
N LYS A 376 -7.25 -7.69 -25.92
CA LYS A 376 -5.80 -7.69 -25.65
C LYS A 376 -5.02 -8.42 -26.73
N LEU A 377 -5.61 -9.37 -27.45
CA LEU A 377 -4.95 -10.02 -28.58
C LEU A 377 -4.69 -9.01 -29.70
N ILE A 378 -5.75 -8.30 -30.13
CA ILE A 378 -5.67 -7.27 -31.18
C ILE A 378 -4.72 -6.16 -30.72
N THR A 379 -4.87 -5.71 -29.47
CA THR A 379 -4.04 -4.66 -28.87
C THR A 379 -2.55 -4.99 -28.93
N VAL A 380 -2.16 -6.17 -28.43
CA VAL A 380 -0.75 -6.59 -28.41
C VAL A 380 -0.22 -6.82 -29.82
N MET A 381 -1.00 -7.46 -30.70
CA MET A 381 -0.59 -7.72 -32.07
C MET A 381 -0.32 -6.42 -32.83
N VAL A 382 -1.26 -5.47 -32.81
CA VAL A 382 -1.12 -4.17 -33.49
C VAL A 382 0.05 -3.38 -32.91
N ALA A 383 0.15 -3.31 -31.57
CA ALA A 383 1.25 -2.60 -30.91
C ALA A 383 2.62 -3.16 -31.29
N LEU A 384 2.79 -4.49 -31.33
CA LEU A 384 4.06 -5.12 -31.67
C LEU A 384 4.41 -4.97 -33.16
N LEU A 385 3.42 -5.03 -34.06
CA LEU A 385 3.63 -4.76 -35.48
C LEU A 385 4.10 -3.32 -35.72
N ILE A 386 3.47 -2.34 -35.06
CA ILE A 386 3.91 -0.94 -35.12
C ILE A 386 5.33 -0.82 -34.55
N ALA A 387 5.60 -1.43 -33.40
CA ALA A 387 6.91 -1.38 -32.76
C ALA A 387 8.03 -1.97 -33.64
N GLN A 388 7.74 -3.03 -34.41
CA GLN A 388 8.69 -3.62 -35.35
C GLN A 388 8.96 -2.73 -36.57
N GLY A 389 8.01 -1.88 -36.96
CA GLY A 389 8.17 -0.91 -38.04
C GLY A 389 8.96 0.35 -37.66
N LEU A 390 9.14 0.62 -36.36
CA LEU A 390 9.87 1.80 -35.91
C LEU A 390 11.40 1.64 -36.08
N PRO A 391 12.11 2.68 -36.57
CA PRO A 391 13.56 2.62 -36.74
C PRO A 391 14.27 2.47 -35.39
N GLN A 392 15.11 1.43 -35.25
CA GLN A 392 15.88 1.18 -34.03
C GLN A 392 17.02 2.20 -33.88
N ARG A 393 16.75 3.37 -33.29
CA ARG A 393 17.81 4.30 -32.89
C ARG A 393 18.35 3.92 -31.52
N ARG A 394 19.65 3.65 -31.44
CA ARG A 394 20.38 3.58 -30.17
C ARG A 394 20.54 5.02 -29.67
N THR A 395 19.83 5.40 -28.62
CA THR A 395 20.08 6.67 -27.93
C THR A 395 21.50 6.63 -27.35
N THR A 396 22.37 7.52 -27.82
CA THR A 396 23.79 7.62 -27.42
C THR A 396 23.98 8.47 -26.16
N THR A 397 22.98 9.25 -25.77
CA THR A 397 22.95 9.99 -24.50
C THR A 397 22.33 9.12 -23.43
N ALA A 398 23.08 8.85 -22.35
CA ALA A 398 22.55 8.18 -21.17
C ALA A 398 21.26 8.91 -20.72
N PRO A 399 20.12 8.22 -20.63
CA PRO A 399 18.90 8.84 -20.12
C PRO A 399 19.21 9.41 -18.74
N ALA A 400 18.78 10.64 -18.48
CA ALA A 400 18.85 11.22 -17.16
C ALA A 400 17.85 10.46 -16.28
N ASP A 401 18.34 9.42 -15.60
CA ASP A 401 17.50 8.57 -14.77
C ASP A 401 17.13 9.30 -13.48
N LEU A 402 15.84 9.49 -13.23
CA LEU A 402 15.33 9.94 -11.94
C LEU A 402 15.23 8.72 -11.02
N ASP A 403 16.02 8.68 -9.96
CA ASP A 403 15.96 7.61 -8.95
C ASP A 403 15.25 8.12 -7.69
N LEU A 404 13.94 7.85 -7.58
CA LEU A 404 13.18 8.20 -6.38
C LEU A 404 13.67 7.41 -5.16
N GLY A 405 14.18 6.19 -5.36
CA GLY A 405 14.72 5.37 -4.28
C GLY A 405 15.94 6.01 -3.62
N GLU A 406 16.88 6.50 -4.43
CA GLU A 406 18.03 7.26 -3.91
C GLU A 406 17.57 8.60 -3.32
N ALA A 407 16.55 9.27 -3.85
CA ALA A 407 16.02 10.51 -3.25
C ALA A 407 15.46 10.31 -1.83
N PHE A 408 14.68 9.25 -1.59
CA PHE A 408 14.21 8.90 -0.23
C PHE A 408 15.36 8.45 0.67
N THR A 409 16.25 7.62 0.14
CA THR A 409 17.39 7.09 0.90
C THR A 409 18.36 8.20 1.28
N PHE A 410 18.55 9.22 0.43
CA PHE A 410 19.38 10.40 0.70
C PHE A 410 18.97 11.14 1.98
N VAL A 411 17.66 11.22 2.25
CA VAL A 411 17.13 11.82 3.48
C VAL A 411 17.46 10.95 4.68
N ILE A 412 17.09 9.66 4.62
CA ILE A 412 17.17 8.72 5.74
C ILE A 412 18.62 8.35 6.07
N ARG A 413 19.51 8.32 5.07
CA ARG A 413 20.94 8.00 5.22
C ARG A 413 21.69 9.09 5.99
N SER A 414 21.13 10.29 6.09
CA SER A 414 21.82 11.41 6.74
C SER A 414 21.82 11.30 8.27
N ASP A 415 22.94 11.68 8.89
CA ASP A 415 23.01 11.74 10.35
C ASP A 415 22.00 12.76 10.89
N ARG A 416 21.32 12.34 11.97
CA ARG A 416 20.26 13.13 12.63
C ARG A 416 19.17 13.60 11.65
N TRP A 417 18.84 12.78 10.64
CA TRP A 417 17.85 13.10 9.61
C TRP A 417 16.53 13.61 10.19
N VAL A 418 16.05 13.04 11.30
CA VAL A 418 14.82 13.48 11.97
C VAL A 418 14.89 14.95 12.36
N ARG A 419 16.02 15.41 12.91
CA ARG A 419 16.19 16.82 13.32
C ARG A 419 16.25 17.75 12.11
N LYS A 420 16.93 17.32 11.04
CA LYS A 420 17.00 18.08 9.77
C LYS A 420 15.63 18.17 9.11
N LEU A 421 14.85 17.10 9.15
CA LEU A 421 13.51 17.02 8.59
C LEU A 421 12.50 17.82 9.42
N LEU A 422 12.57 17.75 10.75
CA LEU A 422 11.77 18.59 11.65
C LEU A 422 12.03 20.08 11.42
N ALA A 423 13.29 20.49 11.23
CA ALA A 423 13.61 21.88 10.89
C ALA A 423 12.98 22.30 9.56
N GLY A 424 13.03 21.45 8.54
CA GLY A 424 12.32 21.66 7.27
C GLY A 424 10.81 21.73 7.43
N ALA A 425 10.21 20.83 8.22
CA ALA A 425 8.78 20.81 8.49
C ALA A 425 8.30 22.06 9.25
N VAL A 426 9.09 22.56 10.19
CA VAL A 426 8.82 23.85 10.85
C VAL A 426 8.88 25.00 9.84
N CYS A 427 9.87 25.02 8.94
CA CYS A 427 9.91 26.04 7.89
C CYS A 427 8.70 25.98 6.97
N LEU A 428 8.24 24.76 6.63
CA LEU A 428 7.06 24.53 5.79
C LEU A 428 5.76 24.93 6.49
N LEU A 429 5.62 24.66 7.79
CA LEU A 429 4.50 25.13 8.60
C LEU A 429 4.38 26.66 8.61
N PHE A 430 5.51 27.35 8.58
CA PHE A 430 5.60 28.81 8.55
C PHE A 430 5.92 29.37 7.16
N ILE A 431 5.63 28.63 6.09
CA ILE A 431 5.96 29.03 4.70
C ILE A 431 5.24 30.32 4.27
N TRP A 432 4.12 30.66 4.91
CA TRP A 432 3.40 31.92 4.69
C TRP A 432 4.16 33.15 5.20
N LEU A 433 5.20 32.96 6.03
CA LEU A 433 6.13 34.01 6.42
C LEU A 433 7.29 34.09 5.41
N VAL A 434 7.72 35.32 5.10
CA VAL A 434 8.78 35.58 4.11
C VAL A 434 10.11 34.90 4.50
N VAL A 435 10.51 34.98 5.77
CA VAL A 435 11.83 34.46 6.21
C VAL A 435 11.92 32.92 6.11
N PRO A 436 10.98 32.13 6.67
CA PRO A 436 10.96 30.67 6.50
C PRO A 436 10.88 30.22 5.05
N PHE A 437 10.11 30.92 4.21
CA PHE A 437 10.04 30.64 2.78
C PHE A 437 11.39 30.81 2.09
N LEU A 438 12.03 31.98 2.27
CA LEU A 438 13.36 32.25 1.70
C LEU A 438 14.41 31.25 2.19
N LEU A 439 14.32 30.88 3.47
CA LEU A 439 15.22 29.90 4.08
C LEU A 439 15.05 28.52 3.43
N LEU A 440 13.80 28.09 3.18
CA LEU A 440 13.50 26.80 2.54
C LEU A 440 13.97 26.76 1.08
N VAL A 441 13.69 27.80 0.29
CA VAL A 441 14.17 27.91 -1.10
C VAL A 441 15.70 27.86 -1.16
N GLY A 442 16.37 28.59 -0.27
CA GLY A 442 17.83 28.55 -0.15
C GLY A 442 18.38 27.19 0.25
N TYR A 443 17.71 26.49 1.16
CA TYR A 443 18.09 25.14 1.58
C TYR A 443 17.95 24.14 0.43
N ILE A 444 16.92 24.25 -0.42
CA ILE A 444 16.76 23.46 -1.64
C ILE A 444 17.96 23.67 -2.59
N VAL A 445 18.40 24.91 -2.75
CA VAL A 445 19.61 25.23 -3.54
C VAL A 445 20.87 24.60 -2.93
N GLU A 446 21.01 24.63 -1.60
CA GLU A 446 22.14 23.96 -0.94
C GLU A 446 22.12 22.44 -1.15
N ILE A 447 20.95 21.80 -1.04
CA ILE A 447 20.78 20.37 -1.35
C ILE A 447 21.22 20.12 -2.79
N ALA A 448 20.72 20.91 -3.75
CA ALA A 448 21.02 20.74 -5.17
C ALA A 448 22.53 20.89 -5.47
N ARG A 449 23.21 21.85 -4.83
CA ARG A 449 24.67 22.00 -4.93
C ARG A 449 25.41 20.78 -4.39
N ARG A 450 24.99 20.24 -3.24
CA ARG A 450 25.61 19.07 -2.60
C ARG A 450 25.42 17.78 -3.40
N VAL A 451 24.21 17.55 -3.90
CA VAL A 451 23.92 16.40 -4.77
C VAL A 451 24.77 16.49 -6.03
N ARG A 452 24.91 17.68 -6.62
CA ARG A 452 25.78 17.90 -7.77
C ARG A 452 27.26 17.65 -7.48
N SER A 453 27.75 17.97 -6.27
CA SER A 453 29.13 17.66 -5.86
C SER A 453 29.34 16.19 -5.47
N GLY A 454 28.33 15.33 -5.64
CA GLY A 454 28.39 13.89 -5.34
C GLY A 454 28.16 13.54 -3.87
N ALA A 455 27.73 14.49 -3.04
CA ALA A 455 27.39 14.21 -1.65
C ALA A 455 26.10 13.40 -1.56
N ARG A 456 26.02 12.49 -0.58
CA ARG A 456 24.89 11.56 -0.39
C ARG A 456 24.09 11.80 0.89
N GLU A 457 24.26 12.96 1.52
CA GLU A 457 23.61 13.31 2.77
C GLU A 457 23.05 14.74 2.77
N LEU A 458 21.99 14.95 3.56
CA LEU A 458 21.38 16.26 3.76
C LEU A 458 22.34 17.28 4.40
N PRO A 459 22.32 18.55 3.95
CA PRO A 459 23.06 19.63 4.60
C PRO A 459 22.67 19.80 6.09
N PRO A 460 23.59 20.23 6.95
CA PRO A 460 23.25 20.81 8.24
C PRO A 460 22.54 22.17 8.08
N TRP A 461 21.80 22.59 9.11
CA TRP A 461 21.13 23.89 9.19
C TRP A 461 22.00 24.98 9.85
N ASP A 462 23.32 24.90 9.67
CA ASP A 462 24.33 25.73 10.35
C ASP A 462 24.50 27.13 9.76
N HIS A 463 24.16 27.32 8.48
CA HIS A 463 24.34 28.59 7.76
C HIS A 463 23.02 29.19 7.22
N PRO A 464 22.03 29.50 8.10
CA PRO A 464 20.71 29.97 7.67
C PRO A 464 20.75 31.28 6.87
N TRP A 465 21.70 32.17 7.18
CA TRP A 465 21.84 33.44 6.46
C TRP A 465 22.28 33.27 5.01
N ARG A 466 23.12 32.27 4.72
CA ARG A 466 23.51 31.94 3.35
C ARG A 466 22.30 31.44 2.56
N ASN A 467 21.49 30.59 3.19
CA ASN A 467 20.28 30.05 2.59
C ASN A 467 19.26 31.16 2.32
N ILE A 468 19.02 32.07 3.25
CA ILE A 468 18.13 33.22 3.02
C ILE A 468 18.61 34.08 1.84
N LYS A 469 19.92 34.35 1.72
CA LYS A 469 20.48 35.11 0.58
C LYS A 469 20.31 34.38 -0.75
N ASP A 470 20.55 33.08 -0.77
CA ASP A 470 20.36 32.25 -1.95
C ASP A 470 18.88 32.17 -2.35
N GLY A 471 18.00 31.96 -1.37
CA GLY A 471 16.55 31.95 -1.56
C GLY A 471 16.02 33.28 -2.09
N PHE A 472 16.51 34.41 -1.57
CA PHE A 472 16.11 35.74 -2.06
C PHE A 472 16.49 35.94 -3.52
N LYS A 473 17.72 35.57 -3.91
CA LYS A 473 18.18 35.71 -5.30
C LYS A 473 17.42 34.82 -6.27
N VAL A 474 17.13 33.57 -5.87
CA VAL A 474 16.33 32.66 -6.68
C VAL A 474 14.90 33.18 -6.81
N LEU A 475 14.28 33.60 -5.70
CA LEU A 475 12.94 34.18 -5.71
C LEU A 475 12.88 35.41 -6.61
N ALA A 476 13.84 36.34 -6.48
CA ALA A 476 13.90 37.53 -7.31
C ALA A 476 14.03 37.17 -8.80
N ALA A 477 14.81 36.14 -9.14
CA ALA A 477 14.90 35.67 -10.52
C ALA A 477 13.56 35.10 -11.00
N LEU A 478 12.91 34.25 -10.22
CA LEU A 478 11.60 33.68 -10.56
C LEU A 478 10.52 34.75 -10.72
N VAL A 479 10.49 35.75 -9.83
CA VAL A 479 9.58 36.90 -9.95
C VAL A 479 9.82 37.67 -11.25
N ILE A 480 11.08 37.91 -11.64
CA ILE A 480 11.39 38.56 -12.92
C ILE A 480 10.84 37.73 -14.10
N TRP A 481 10.94 36.41 -14.03
CA TRP A 481 10.39 35.51 -15.05
C TRP A 481 8.85 35.53 -15.11
N THR A 482 8.14 35.84 -14.02
CA THR A 482 6.67 35.92 -13.98
C THR A 482 6.11 37.29 -14.35
N ILE A 483 6.92 38.36 -14.41
CA ILE A 483 6.49 39.72 -14.81
C ILE A 483 5.65 39.71 -16.11
N PRO A 484 6.06 39.02 -17.21
CA PRO A 484 5.27 39.00 -18.43
C PRO A 484 3.86 38.40 -18.24
N SER A 485 3.72 37.36 -17.42
CA SER A 485 2.42 36.77 -17.10
C SER A 485 1.54 37.79 -16.36
N GLY A 486 2.09 38.49 -15.37
CA GLY A 486 1.39 39.54 -14.64
C GLY A 486 0.93 40.66 -15.58
N LEU A 487 1.83 41.19 -16.41
CA LEU A 487 1.52 42.26 -17.36
C LEU A 487 0.41 41.88 -18.36
N LEU A 488 0.45 40.64 -18.87
CA LEU A 488 -0.56 40.13 -19.82
C LEU A 488 -1.92 39.87 -19.17
N SER A 489 -2.00 39.77 -17.84
CA SER A 489 -3.26 39.59 -17.10
C SER A 489 -4.01 40.90 -16.83
N ILE A 490 -3.30 42.04 -16.88
CA ILE A 490 -3.85 43.38 -16.55
C ILE A 490 -5.06 43.74 -17.41
N PRO A 491 -5.07 43.57 -18.75
CA PRO A 491 -6.23 43.93 -19.57
C PRO A 491 -7.51 43.19 -19.19
N ALA A 492 -7.41 41.89 -18.86
CA ALA A 492 -8.56 41.11 -18.41
C ALA A 492 -9.06 41.56 -17.04
N ALA A 493 -8.15 41.84 -16.10
CA ALA A 493 -8.51 42.35 -14.78
C ALA A 493 -9.22 43.72 -14.86
N ILE A 494 -8.78 44.60 -15.77
CA ILE A 494 -9.44 45.89 -16.03
C ILE A 494 -10.83 45.68 -16.61
N VAL A 495 -10.99 44.79 -17.60
CA VAL A 495 -12.30 44.49 -18.20
C VAL A 495 -13.25 43.89 -17.16
N ASP A 496 -12.77 43.00 -16.30
CA ASP A 496 -13.59 42.39 -15.25
C ASP A 496 -14.00 43.41 -14.16
N ALA A 497 -13.10 44.33 -13.79
CA ALA A 497 -13.37 45.37 -12.81
C ALA A 497 -14.22 46.55 -13.35
N ALA A 498 -14.16 46.83 -14.65
CA ALA A 498 -14.83 47.98 -15.27
C ALA A 498 -16.27 47.69 -15.74
N VAL A 499 -16.67 46.42 -15.83
CA VAL A 499 -17.93 46.03 -16.46
C VAL A 499 -18.95 45.58 -15.41
N SER A 500 -19.86 46.48 -15.04
CA SER A 500 -21.07 46.11 -14.31
C SER A 500 -21.92 45.13 -15.13
N GLU A 501 -22.75 44.32 -14.47
CA GLU A 501 -23.50 43.21 -15.09
C GLU A 501 -24.38 43.64 -16.28
N GLY A 502 -24.81 44.91 -16.33
CA GLY A 502 -25.56 45.50 -17.46
C GLY A 502 -24.70 46.07 -18.60
N SER A 503 -23.40 46.32 -18.39
CA SER A 503 -22.49 46.91 -19.40
C SER A 503 -21.82 45.87 -20.32
N ARG A 504 -21.93 44.57 -20.00
CA ARG A 504 -21.38 43.45 -20.81
C ARG A 504 -21.99 43.41 -22.22
N GLN A 505 -23.21 43.92 -22.41
CA GLN A 505 -23.88 43.98 -23.71
C GLN A 505 -23.41 45.16 -24.59
N ALA A 506 -22.87 46.24 -24.00
CA ALA A 506 -22.54 47.48 -24.72
C ALA A 506 -21.07 47.59 -25.15
N LEU A 507 -20.13 46.97 -24.41
CA LEU A 507 -18.69 46.99 -24.72
C LEU A 507 -18.25 45.97 -25.78
N GLY A 508 -19.19 45.20 -26.33
CA GLY A 508 -18.96 44.25 -27.42
C GLY A 508 -18.21 43.00 -26.98
N GLY A 509 -18.77 41.82 -27.28
CA GLY A 509 -18.13 40.53 -26.99
C GLY A 509 -16.72 40.36 -27.59
N SER A 510 -16.31 41.22 -28.52
CA SER A 510 -14.97 41.27 -29.09
C SER A 510 -13.90 41.81 -28.14
N VAL A 511 -14.20 42.82 -27.32
CA VAL A 511 -13.22 43.42 -26.38
C VAL A 511 -12.98 42.49 -25.19
N SER A 512 -14.04 41.88 -24.67
CA SER A 512 -13.93 40.85 -23.62
C SER A 512 -13.23 39.59 -24.13
N ALA A 513 -13.53 39.13 -25.35
CA ALA A 513 -12.83 38.02 -25.98
C ALA A 513 -11.33 38.32 -26.20
N ALA A 514 -10.99 39.52 -26.69
CA ALA A 514 -9.60 39.93 -26.87
C ALA A 514 -8.83 39.99 -25.54
N ALA A 515 -9.42 40.57 -24.50
CA ALA A 515 -8.82 40.60 -23.16
C ALA A 515 -8.63 39.20 -22.57
N ALA A 516 -9.60 38.30 -22.76
CA ALA A 516 -9.50 36.91 -22.35
C ALA A 516 -8.38 36.15 -23.08
N ILE A 517 -8.20 36.38 -24.38
CA ILE A 517 -7.10 35.79 -25.16
C ILE A 517 -5.74 36.26 -24.63
N VAL A 518 -5.58 37.56 -24.37
CA VAL A 518 -4.31 38.10 -23.84
C VAL A 518 -4.01 37.54 -22.45
N ALA A 519 -5.01 37.42 -21.58
CA ALA A 519 -4.85 36.77 -20.28
C ALA A 519 -4.54 35.27 -20.41
N ALA A 520 -5.11 34.57 -21.39
CA ALA A 520 -4.78 33.18 -21.67
C ALA A 520 -3.32 33.01 -22.13
N VAL A 521 -2.79 33.93 -22.95
CA VAL A 521 -1.36 33.95 -23.30
C VAL A 521 -0.51 34.19 -22.03
N GLY A 522 -0.95 35.10 -21.16
CA GLY A 522 -0.31 35.36 -19.87
C GLY A 522 -0.28 34.16 -18.93
N SER A 523 -1.36 33.37 -18.86
CA SER A 523 -1.42 32.15 -18.05
C SER A 523 -0.57 31.03 -18.63
N VAL A 524 -0.53 30.88 -19.97
CA VAL A 524 0.37 29.95 -20.66
C VAL A 524 1.84 30.31 -20.36
N TRP A 525 2.20 31.59 -20.35
CA TRP A 525 3.54 32.02 -19.94
C TRP A 525 3.82 31.66 -18.48
N GLY A 526 2.89 31.93 -17.57
CA GLY A 526 3.02 31.56 -16.15
C GLY A 526 3.27 30.06 -15.96
N LEU A 527 2.50 29.22 -16.64
CA LEU A 527 2.68 27.76 -16.64
C LEU A 527 4.05 27.37 -17.21
N MET A 528 4.50 28.02 -18.29
CA MET A 528 5.83 27.80 -18.85
C MET A 528 6.93 28.13 -17.83
N VAL A 529 6.82 29.23 -17.08
CA VAL A 529 7.81 29.60 -16.05
C VAL A 529 7.94 28.53 -14.98
N VAL A 530 6.83 27.92 -14.54
CA VAL A 530 6.85 26.79 -13.61
C VAL A 530 7.61 25.60 -14.19
N LEU A 531 7.43 25.29 -15.48
CA LEU A 531 8.20 24.23 -16.15
C LEU A 531 9.69 24.59 -16.32
N LEU A 532 10.02 25.88 -16.40
CA LEU A 532 11.40 26.38 -16.52
C LEU A 532 12.14 26.48 -15.18
N GLU A 533 11.43 26.47 -14.05
CA GLU A 533 12.01 26.65 -12.71
C GLU A 533 13.24 25.79 -12.42
N PRO A 534 13.25 24.46 -12.70
CA PRO A 534 14.45 23.63 -12.47
C PRO A 534 15.66 24.09 -13.29
N ALA A 535 15.43 24.57 -14.51
CA ALA A 535 16.47 25.09 -15.39
C ALA A 535 16.97 26.47 -14.93
N ILE A 536 16.09 27.32 -14.40
CA ILE A 536 16.42 28.62 -13.82
C ILE A 536 17.30 28.42 -12.57
N ILE A 537 16.89 27.55 -11.65
CA ILE A 537 17.67 27.19 -10.44
C ILE A 537 19.00 26.56 -10.84
N SER A 538 19.02 25.69 -11.84
CA SER A 538 20.25 25.10 -12.36
C SER A 538 21.22 26.17 -12.90
N GLN A 539 20.74 27.16 -13.66
CA GLN A 539 21.59 28.26 -14.14
C GLN A 539 22.04 29.19 -13.00
N TYR A 540 21.19 29.40 -11.98
CA TYR A 540 21.57 30.13 -10.77
C TYR A 540 22.77 29.47 -10.07
N MET A 541 22.76 28.14 -9.95
CA MET A 541 23.88 27.41 -9.33
C MET A 541 25.18 27.49 -10.13
N ASP A 542 25.10 27.64 -11.46
CA ASP A 542 26.26 27.67 -12.34
C ASP A 542 26.88 29.06 -12.50
N ARG A 543 26.04 30.10 -12.64
CA ARG A 543 26.48 31.44 -13.04
C ARG A 543 25.90 32.54 -12.14
N GLY A 544 25.27 32.18 -11.02
CA GLY A 544 24.63 33.11 -10.10
C GLY A 544 23.37 33.77 -10.68
N PHE A 545 22.99 34.90 -10.09
CA PHE A 545 21.74 35.60 -10.40
C PHE A 545 21.59 35.98 -11.89
N LEU A 546 22.64 36.56 -12.49
CA LEU A 546 22.62 36.93 -13.92
C LEU A 546 22.53 35.71 -14.85
N GLY A 547 23.07 34.57 -14.40
CA GLY A 547 22.92 33.28 -15.10
C GLY A 547 21.46 32.84 -15.19
N ALA A 548 20.72 32.98 -14.09
CA ALA A 548 19.31 32.60 -13.99
C ALA A 548 18.40 33.42 -14.92
N LEU A 549 18.79 34.66 -15.24
CA LEU A 549 18.05 35.55 -16.16
C LEU A 549 18.42 35.35 -17.63
N ASN A 550 19.42 34.52 -17.94
CA ASN A 550 19.84 34.28 -19.33
C ASN A 550 18.87 33.32 -20.03
N VAL A 551 17.88 33.90 -20.71
CA VAL A 551 16.82 33.18 -21.44
C VAL A 551 17.39 32.13 -22.40
N ALA A 552 18.40 32.48 -23.19
CA ALA A 552 19.00 31.56 -24.16
C ALA A 552 19.68 30.35 -23.49
N ALA A 553 20.33 30.57 -22.34
CA ALA A 553 20.99 29.51 -21.58
C ALA A 553 19.98 28.61 -20.84
N VAL A 554 18.88 29.17 -20.33
CA VAL A 554 17.78 28.42 -19.72
C VAL A 554 17.09 27.55 -20.77
N ILE A 555 16.68 28.11 -21.91
CA ILE A 555 16.04 27.38 -23.00
C ILE A 555 16.94 26.26 -23.53
N ARG A 556 18.25 26.51 -23.66
CA ARG A 556 19.21 25.49 -24.11
C ARG A 556 19.25 24.29 -23.16
N ARG A 557 19.22 24.50 -21.85
CA ARG A 557 19.18 23.38 -20.88
C ARG A 557 17.91 22.57 -20.98
N VAL A 558 16.77 23.24 -21.09
CA VAL A 558 15.47 22.56 -21.24
C VAL A 558 15.42 21.75 -22.53
N ARG A 559 15.99 22.26 -23.64
CA ARG A 559 16.05 21.49 -24.89
C ARG A 559 16.88 20.21 -24.79
N VAL A 560 17.93 20.20 -23.96
CA VAL A 560 18.80 19.02 -23.79
C VAL A 560 18.07 17.91 -23.02
N ASN A 561 17.26 18.25 -22.02
CA ASN A 561 16.52 17.29 -21.19
C ASN A 561 15.04 17.66 -21.03
N LEU A 562 14.36 17.85 -22.16
CA LEU A 562 12.97 18.36 -22.19
C LEU A 562 12.03 17.48 -21.35
N ALA A 563 12.20 16.17 -21.46
CA ALA A 563 11.39 15.20 -20.74
C ALA A 563 11.51 15.35 -19.22
N LEU A 564 12.74 15.44 -18.69
CA LEU A 564 12.95 15.62 -17.26
C LEU A 564 12.43 16.98 -16.78
N SER A 565 12.62 18.05 -17.56
CA SER A 565 12.07 19.36 -17.24
C SER A 565 10.54 19.35 -17.16
N ILE A 566 9.87 18.67 -18.09
CA ILE A 566 8.41 18.50 -18.06
C ILE A 566 7.97 17.70 -16.83
N VAL A 567 8.65 16.60 -16.53
CA VAL A 567 8.31 15.73 -15.38
C VAL A 567 8.47 16.47 -14.06
N VAL A 568 9.62 17.12 -13.86
CA VAL A 568 9.89 17.88 -12.63
C VAL A 568 8.93 19.07 -12.54
N GLY A 569 8.71 19.80 -13.63
CA GLY A 569 7.76 20.91 -13.65
C GLY A 569 6.32 20.47 -13.37
N ALA A 570 5.87 19.36 -13.96
CA ALA A 570 4.56 18.77 -13.67
C ALA A 570 4.44 18.32 -12.21
N LEU A 571 5.50 17.75 -11.64
CA LEU A 571 5.53 17.39 -10.21
C LEU A 571 5.39 18.64 -9.33
N VAL A 572 6.08 19.74 -9.67
CA VAL A 572 5.92 21.02 -8.97
C VAL A 572 4.48 21.49 -9.04
N VAL A 573 3.85 21.49 -10.22
CA VAL A 573 2.43 21.87 -10.38
C VAL A 573 1.54 21.00 -9.50
N VAL A 574 1.69 19.68 -9.53
CA VAL A 574 0.89 18.75 -8.71
C VAL A 574 1.07 19.03 -7.22
N LEU A 575 2.31 19.19 -6.75
CA LEU A 575 2.60 19.50 -5.35
C LEU A 575 1.95 20.82 -4.93
N SER A 576 2.08 21.87 -5.75
CA SER A 576 1.46 23.16 -5.51
C SER A 576 -0.07 23.10 -5.49
N THR A 577 -0.71 22.27 -6.33
CA THR A 577 -2.18 22.09 -6.33
C THR A 577 -2.70 21.35 -5.11
N ILE A 578 -1.88 20.48 -4.50
CA ILE A 578 -2.23 19.74 -3.27
C ILE A 578 -2.01 20.62 -2.02
N GLY A 579 -1.47 21.84 -2.19
CA GLY A 579 -1.22 22.79 -1.11
C GLY A 579 0.07 22.51 -0.34
N LEU A 580 1.05 21.87 -0.98
CA LEU A 580 2.40 21.62 -0.45
C LEU A 580 3.45 22.55 -1.05
#